data_AF-A0A562SZU9-F1
#
_entry.id   AF-A0A562SZU9-F1
#
_cell.length_a   1.000
_cell.length_b   1.000
_cell.length_c   1.000
_cell.angle_alpha   90.00
_cell.angle_beta   90.00
_cell.angle_gamma   90.00
#
_symmetry.space_group_name_H-M   'P 1'
#
loop_
_entity.id
_entity.type
_entity.pdbx_description
1 polymer ?
#
loop_
_entity_poly.entity_id
_entity_poly.type
_entity_poly.pdbx_seq_one_letter_code
_entity_poly.pdbx_strand_id
1 'polypeptide(L)'
;MEKHIITIVLNDKPYQLLISIDHLEEEITYRVAPGADENELEGIIPENLEFRANGHVKFDERLRTVESEQIARLIWQEILDKLNP
;
A
#
# COMPACT_ATOMS: atom_id res chain seq x y z
N MET A 1 4.46 -16.05 1.94
CA MET A 1 4.18 -14.98 0.96
C MET A 1 2.75 -15.12 0.48
N GLU A 2 1.85 -14.34 1.08
CA GLU A 2 0.45 -14.23 0.65
C GLU A 2 0.32 -13.00 -0.23
N LYS A 3 -0.52 -13.06 -1.28
CA LYS A 3 -0.76 -11.93 -2.17
C LYS A 3 -2.23 -11.64 -2.20
N HIS A 4 -2.59 -10.41 -1.84
CA HIS A 4 -3.93 -9.88 -1.90
C HIS A 4 -3.98 -8.80 -2.97
N ILE A 5 -5.09 -8.73 -3.69
CA ILE A 5 -5.38 -7.64 -4.59
C ILE A 5 -6.48 -6.84 -3.91
N ILE A 6 -6.21 -5.56 -3.65
CA ILE A 6 -7.23 -4.63 -3.18
C ILE A 6 -7.50 -3.61 -4.27
N THR A 7 -8.74 -3.14 -4.34
CA THR A 7 -9.13 -2.06 -5.23
C THR A 7 -9.51 -0.89 -4.35
N ILE A 8 -8.75 0.20 -4.44
CA ILE A 8 -9.04 1.44 -3.74
C ILE A 8 -9.62 2.45 -4.71
N VAL A 9 -10.45 3.37 -4.23
CA VAL A 9 -10.96 4.47 -5.07
C VAL A 9 -10.22 5.75 -4.70
N LEU A 10 -9.44 6.28 -5.63
CA LEU A 10 -8.75 7.56 -5.50
C LEU A 10 -9.25 8.51 -6.58
N ASN A 11 -9.55 9.75 -6.24
CA ASN A 11 -10.02 10.74 -7.24
C ASN A 11 -11.17 10.23 -8.12
N ASP A 12 -12.14 9.52 -7.52
CA ASP A 12 -13.29 8.90 -8.21
C ASP A 12 -12.95 7.77 -9.20
N LYS A 13 -11.66 7.37 -9.27
CA LYS A 13 -11.19 6.27 -10.09
C LYS A 13 -10.80 5.05 -9.23
N PRO A 14 -11.22 3.84 -9.62
CA PRO A 14 -10.75 2.62 -8.98
C PRO A 14 -9.31 2.31 -9.44
N TYR A 15 -8.44 2.05 -8.48
CA TYR A 15 -7.04 1.66 -8.67
C TYR A 15 -6.79 0.31 -8.03
N GLN A 16 -6.15 -0.60 -8.76
CA GLN A 16 -5.77 -1.90 -8.23
C GLN A 16 -4.38 -1.85 -7.60
N LEU A 17 -4.29 -2.34 -6.37
CA LEU A 17 -3.03 -2.48 -5.64
C LEU A 17 -2.79 -3.95 -5.30
N LEU A 18 -1.54 -4.35 -5.48
CA LEU A 18 -1.06 -5.67 -5.12
C LEU A 18 -0.35 -5.59 -3.77
N ILE A 19 -0.85 -6.39 -2.83
CA ILE A 19 -0.37 -6.42 -1.46
C ILE A 19 0.25 -7.78 -1.22
N SER A 20 1.57 -7.80 -1.12
CA SER A 20 2.31 -9.00 -0.77
C SER A 20 2.60 -8.98 0.73
N ILE A 21 2.01 -9.92 1.45
CA ILE A 21 2.18 -10.10 2.89
C ILE A 21 3.27 -11.14 3.10
N ASP A 22 4.35 -10.70 3.73
CA ASP A 22 5.46 -11.54 4.12
C ASP A 22 5.46 -11.70 5.64
N HIS A 23 5.27 -12.94 6.09
CA HIS A 23 5.30 -13.32 7.49
C HIS A 23 6.69 -13.88 7.78
N LEU A 24 7.59 -13.02 8.25
CA LEU A 24 8.98 -13.40 8.56
C LEU A 24 9.12 -13.47 10.08
N GLU A 25 9.00 -14.70 10.61
CA GLU A 25 9.19 -15.16 12.00
C GLU A 25 8.46 -14.38 13.13
N GLU A 26 8.62 -13.05 13.23
CA GLU A 26 8.01 -12.17 14.24
C GLU A 26 7.48 -10.82 13.68
N GLU A 27 7.73 -10.50 12.40
CA GLU A 27 7.23 -9.27 11.77
C GLU A 27 6.41 -9.59 10.51
N ILE A 28 5.21 -9.02 10.42
CA ILE A 28 4.42 -9.03 9.19
C ILE A 28 4.80 -7.79 8.38
N THR A 29 5.27 -8.01 7.15
CA THR A 29 5.59 -6.93 6.20
C THR A 29 4.57 -6.96 5.07
N TYR A 30 3.84 -5.86 4.91
CA TYR A 30 2.90 -5.64 3.82
C TYR A 30 3.60 -4.79 2.75
N ARG A 31 3.98 -5.43 1.66
CA ARG A 31 4.50 -4.75 0.45
C ARG A 31 3.35 -4.37 -0.44
N VAL A 32 3.18 -3.08 -0.68
CA VAL A 32 2.20 -2.55 -1.62
C VAL A 32 2.92 -2.16 -2.91
N ALA A 33 2.47 -2.78 -4.00
CA ALA A 33 2.88 -2.44 -5.35
C ALA A 33 1.65 -2.00 -6.14
N PRO A 34 1.79 -1.06 -7.08
CA PRO A 34 0.75 -0.80 -8.06
C PRO A 34 0.47 -2.09 -8.87
N GLY A 35 -0.80 -2.36 -9.14
CA GLY A 35 -1.23 -3.50 -9.95
C GLY A 35 -1.29 -3.14 -11.43
N ALA A 36 -2.49 -3.15 -12.00
CA ALA A 36 -2.72 -2.82 -13.41
C ALA A 36 -2.52 -1.32 -13.73
N ASP A 37 -2.60 -0.47 -12.72
CA ASP A 37 -2.60 0.99 -12.86
C ASP A 37 -1.23 1.63 -12.58
N GLU A 38 -0.14 0.87 -12.79
CA GLU A 38 1.25 1.28 -12.52
C GLU A 38 1.59 2.66 -13.10
N ASN A 39 1.15 2.97 -14.33
CA ASN A 39 1.44 4.26 -14.98
C ASN A 39 0.74 5.47 -14.31
N GLU A 40 -0.45 5.29 -13.74
CA GLU A 40 -1.18 6.38 -13.06
C GLU A 40 -0.70 6.54 -11.62
N LEU A 41 -0.20 5.45 -11.02
CA LEU A 41 0.28 5.41 -9.64
C LEU A 41 1.78 5.73 -9.52
N GLU A 42 2.56 5.66 -10.60
CA GLU A 42 4.02 5.89 -10.63
C GLU A 42 4.44 7.25 -10.04
N GLY A 43 3.56 8.25 -10.10
CA GLY A 43 3.77 9.58 -9.53
C GLY A 43 3.11 9.83 -8.17
N ILE A 44 2.35 8.87 -7.66
CA ILE A 44 1.47 9.02 -6.49
C ILE A 44 1.89 8.06 -5.36
N ILE A 45 2.17 6.80 -5.73
CA ILE A 45 2.60 5.71 -4.86
C ILE A 45 3.97 5.25 -5.34
N PRO A 46 4.99 5.20 -4.48
CA PRO A 46 6.30 4.72 -4.88
C PRO A 46 6.21 3.23 -5.21
N GLU A 47 7.04 2.80 -6.15
CA GLU A 47 7.16 1.41 -6.58
C GLU A 47 7.42 0.43 -5.41
N ASN A 48 7.92 0.93 -4.27
CA ASN A 48 8.24 0.15 -3.07
C ASN A 48 7.62 0.77 -1.82
N LEU A 49 6.29 0.67 -1.66
CA LEU A 49 5.62 1.04 -0.42
C LEU A 49 5.59 -0.16 0.54
N GLU A 50 6.30 -0.06 1.66
CA GLU A 50 6.37 -1.13 2.67
C GLU A 50 5.77 -0.69 4.00
N PHE A 51 4.73 -1.40 4.45
CA PHE A 51 4.16 -1.26 5.79
C PHE A 51 4.63 -2.42 6.66
N ARG A 52 5.04 -2.15 7.89
CA ARG A 52 5.29 -3.19 8.89
C ARG A 52 4.13 -3.26 9.87
N ALA A 53 3.82 -4.46 10.37
CA ALA A 53 2.78 -4.70 11.38
C ALA A 53 2.93 -3.86 12.65
N ASN A 54 4.14 -3.38 12.95
CA ASN A 54 4.39 -2.44 14.06
C ASN A 54 3.87 -1.01 13.76
N GLY A 55 3.13 -0.78 12.66
CA GLY A 55 2.69 0.54 12.22
C GLY A 55 3.83 1.42 11.67
N HIS A 56 5.05 0.88 11.63
CA HIS A 56 6.20 1.53 11.02
C HIS A 56 6.11 1.37 9.51
N VAL A 57 5.74 2.47 8.84
CA VAL A 57 5.75 2.53 7.39
C VAL A 57 7.13 2.97 6.94
N LYS A 58 7.77 2.17 6.10
CA LYS A 58 9.03 2.56 5.47
C LYS A 58 8.66 3.21 4.13
N PHE A 59 8.52 4.53 4.17
CA PHE A 59 8.30 5.33 2.98
C PHE A 59 9.63 5.57 2.27
N ASP A 60 9.66 5.35 0.95
CA ASP A 60 10.73 5.85 0.10
C ASP A 60 10.66 7.39 0.07
N GLU A 61 11.79 8.10 0.07
CA GLU A 61 11.88 9.58 0.25
C GLU A 61 11.09 10.40 -0.79
N ARG A 62 10.56 9.74 -1.82
CA ARG A 62 9.70 10.31 -2.87
C ARG A 62 8.28 10.68 -2.40
N LEU A 63 7.79 10.08 -1.31
CA LEU A 63 6.48 10.37 -0.70
C LEU A 63 6.50 11.61 0.24
N ARG A 64 7.13 12.72 -0.17
CA ARG A 64 7.20 13.94 0.66
C ARG A 64 6.02 14.91 0.48
N THR A 65 5.02 14.53 -0.29
CA THR A 65 3.81 15.32 -0.55
C THR A 65 2.66 14.88 0.37
N VAL A 66 1.89 15.85 0.87
CA VAL A 66 0.75 15.61 1.77
C VAL A 66 -0.29 14.67 1.15
N GLU A 67 -0.54 14.78 -0.16
CA GLU A 67 -1.45 13.90 -0.90
C GLU A 67 -1.00 12.44 -0.84
N SER A 68 0.29 12.20 -1.05
CA SER A 68 0.92 10.89 -1.00
C SER A 68 0.79 10.23 0.39
N GLU A 69 0.91 10.99 1.48
CA GLU A 69 0.67 10.50 2.84
C GLU A 69 -0.81 10.13 3.07
N GLN A 70 -1.76 10.93 2.58
CA GLN A 70 -3.18 10.64 2.69
C GLN A 70 -3.54 9.34 1.96
N ILE A 71 -2.94 9.13 0.78
CA ILE A 71 -3.13 7.94 -0.04
C ILE A 71 -2.54 6.71 0.64
N ALA A 72 -1.32 6.79 1.17
CA ALA A 72 -0.74 5.71 1.95
C ALA A 72 -1.60 5.34 3.18
N ARG A 73 -2.21 6.34 3.83
CA ARG A 73 -3.09 6.11 4.98
C ARG A 73 -4.41 5.45 4.60
N LEU A 74 -5.01 5.84 3.46
CA LEU A 74 -6.18 5.19 2.88
C LEU A 74 -5.89 3.72 2.58
N ILE A 75 -4.77 3.47 1.90
CA ILE A 75 -4.30 2.11 1.59
C ILE A 75 -4.14 1.30 2.87
N TRP A 76 -3.49 1.85 3.88
CA TRP A 76 -3.30 1.17 5.17
C TRP A 76 -4.62 0.85 5.86
N GLN A 77 -5.60 1.75 5.82
CA GLN A 77 -6.93 1.48 6.38
C GLN A 77 -7.64 0.35 5.62
N GLU A 78 -7.61 0.35 4.30
CA GLU A 78 -8.21 -0.71 3.48
C GLU A 78 -7.52 -2.06 3.72
N ILE A 79 -6.20 -2.06 3.92
CA ILE A 79 -5.42 -3.25 4.33
C ILE A 79 -5.91 -3.77 5.67
N LEU A 80 -6.01 -2.90 6.68
CA LEU A 80 -6.47 -3.28 8.03
C LEU A 80 -7.90 -3.81 8.01
N ASP A 81 -8.80 -3.15 7.28
CA ASP A 81 -10.21 -3.56 7.14
C ASP A 81 -10.33 -4.92 6.45
N LYS A 82 -9.57 -5.15 5.37
CA LYS A 82 -9.60 -6.41 4.61
C LYS A 82 -8.91 -7.57 5.31
N LEU A 83 -7.85 -7.30 6.08
CA LEU A 83 -7.02 -8.35 6.70
C LEU A 83 -7.38 -8.61 8.16
N ASN A 84 -8.16 -7.74 8.79
CA ASN A 84 -8.63 -7.89 10.17
C ASN A 84 -10.14 -7.53 10.26
N PRO A 85 -11.03 -8.40 9.75
CA PRO A 85 -12.48 -8.22 9.84
C PRO A 85 -13.03 -8.36 11.27
#